data_AF-A0A9D7Q3B8-F1
#
_entry.id   AF-A0A9D7Q3B8-F1
#
_cell.length_a   1.000
_cell.length_b   1.000
_cell.length_c   1.000
_cell.angle_alpha   90.00
_cell.angle_beta   90.00
_cell.angle_gamma   90.00
#
_symmetry.space_group_name_H-M   'P 1'
#
loop_
_entity.id
_entity.type
_entity.pdbx_description
1 polymer ?
#
loop_
_entity_poly.entity_id
_entity_poly.type
_entity_poly.pdbx_seq_one_letter_code
_entity_poly.pdbx_strand_id
1 'polypeptide(L)'
;MSEEAECALNIDSHPDVEYWIRNLERTEKFAFWLQTSTDKFYPDFVVKLIDGTIVLVEYKRPDLYDTPDSQEKRKVGEYYEYISNGKCRFVMLKVRSGIS
;
A
#
# COMPACT_ATOMS: atom_id res chain seq x y z
N MET A 1 11.59 4.13 16.44
CA MET A 1 10.44 4.51 15.59
C MET A 1 9.71 3.22 15.22
N SER A 2 8.39 3.23 15.03
CA SER A 2 7.73 2.05 14.46
C SER A 2 8.13 1.91 13.00
N GLU A 3 8.10 0.69 12.48
CA GLU A 3 8.44 0.45 11.07
C GLU A 3 7.43 1.14 10.12
N GLU A 4 6.18 1.30 10.56
CA GLU A 4 5.17 2.12 9.88
C GLU A 4 5.60 3.61 9.78
N ALA A 5 6.23 4.15 10.82
CA ALA A 5 6.76 5.52 10.80
C ALA A 5 7.95 5.66 9.85
N GLU A 6 8.76 4.60 9.69
CA GLU A 6 9.83 4.57 8.69
C GLU A 6 9.26 4.53 7.26
N CYS A 7 8.21 3.73 7.02
CA CYS A 7 7.50 3.73 5.74
C CYS A 7 6.95 5.13 5.42
N ALA A 8 6.26 5.75 6.38
CA ALA A 8 5.75 7.11 6.24
C ALA A 8 6.85 8.13 5.94
N LEU A 9 8.01 8.06 6.62
CA LEU A 9 9.15 8.94 6.37
C LEU A 9 9.73 8.77 4.96
N ASN A 10 9.82 7.53 4.47
CA ASN A 10 10.29 7.26 3.11
C ASN A 10 9.32 7.81 2.05
N ILE A 11 8.00 7.70 2.29
CA ILE A 11 6.99 8.30 1.41
C ILE A 11 7.12 9.83 1.45
N ASP A 12 7.18 10.42 2.65
CA ASP A 12 7.20 11.88 2.85
C ASP A 12 8.45 12.55 2.26
N SER A 13 9.58 11.85 2.26
CA SER A 13 10.85 12.37 1.73
C SER A 13 11.05 12.14 0.23
N HIS A 14 10.15 11.44 -0.45
CA HIS A 14 10.31 11.10 -1.87
C HIS A 14 9.99 12.31 -2.77
N PRO A 15 10.90 12.72 -3.68
CA PRO A 15 10.75 13.96 -4.44
C PRO A 15 9.55 13.98 -5.39
N ASP A 16 9.10 12.80 -5.84
CA ASP A 16 7.95 12.69 -6.73
C ASP A 16 6.60 12.64 -5.98
N VAL A 17 6.59 12.63 -4.64
CA VAL A 17 5.34 12.59 -3.86
C VAL A 17 4.76 13.99 -3.72
N GLU A 18 3.50 14.15 -4.14
CA GLU A 18 2.74 15.40 -3.97
C GLU A 18 2.09 15.45 -2.58
N TYR A 19 1.39 14.37 -2.21
CA TYR A 19 0.88 14.16 -0.85
C TYR A 19 0.57 12.68 -0.61
N TRP A 20 0.38 12.31 0.64
CA TRP A 20 0.00 10.98 1.05
C TRP A 20 -0.99 11.01 2.21
N ILE A 21 -1.78 9.95 2.33
CA ILE A 21 -2.66 9.74 3.48
C ILE A 21 -2.41 8.35 4.08
N ARG A 22 -2.50 8.27 5.41
CA ARG A 22 -2.67 7.00 6.10
C ARG A 22 -4.13 6.56 5.95
N ASN A 23 -4.34 5.36 5.43
CA ASN A 23 -5.67 4.85 5.09
C ASN A 23 -6.19 3.96 6.22
N LEU A 24 -6.93 4.57 7.14
CA LEU A 24 -7.39 3.91 8.37
C LEU A 24 -8.43 2.82 8.08
N GLU A 25 -8.16 1.60 8.53
CA GLU A 25 -9.14 0.50 8.48
C GLU A 25 -10.47 0.87 9.16
N ARG A 26 -11.55 0.18 8.77
CA ARG A 26 -12.88 0.22 9.42
C ARG A 26 -13.63 1.55 9.31
N THR A 27 -13.17 2.47 8.47
CA THR A 27 -13.94 3.66 8.08
C THR A 27 -14.40 3.52 6.63
N GLU A 28 -15.23 2.52 6.31
CA GLU A 28 -15.56 2.16 4.92
C GLU A 28 -16.08 3.31 4.04
N LYS A 29 -16.68 4.34 4.66
CA LYS A 29 -17.17 5.54 3.97
C LYS A 29 -16.07 6.54 3.61
N PHE A 30 -14.92 6.45 4.27
CA PHE A 30 -13.83 7.43 4.19
C PHE A 30 -12.47 6.80 3.85
N ALA A 31 -12.38 5.47 3.82
CA ALA A 31 -11.18 4.74 3.46
C ALA A 31 -11.29 4.16 2.04
N PHE A 32 -10.14 4.08 1.36
CA PHE A 32 -10.03 3.35 0.11
C PHE A 32 -9.90 1.86 0.39
N TRP A 33 -10.61 1.03 -0.38
CA TRP A 33 -10.52 -0.42 -0.25
C TRP A 33 -10.75 -1.14 -1.57
N LEU A 34 -10.21 -2.35 -1.66
CA LEU A 34 -10.42 -3.31 -2.74
C LEU A 34 -11.12 -4.55 -2.18
N GLN A 35 -12.04 -5.14 -2.96
CA GLN A 35 -12.76 -6.34 -2.53
C GLN A 35 -11.84 -7.58 -2.61
N THR A 36 -11.80 -8.38 -1.55
CA THR A 36 -11.23 -9.75 -1.56
C THR A 36 -12.35 -10.80 -1.53
N SER A 37 -12.01 -12.09 -1.58
CA SER A 37 -12.97 -13.19 -1.58
C SER A 37 -13.80 -13.29 -0.29
N THR A 38 -13.29 -12.77 0.82
CA THR A 38 -13.93 -12.89 2.14
C THR A 38 -14.18 -11.55 2.85
N ASP A 39 -13.41 -10.50 2.54
CA ASP A 39 -13.52 -9.19 3.18
C ASP A 39 -13.01 -8.07 2.24
N LYS A 40 -12.61 -6.93 2.81
CA LYS A 40 -12.04 -5.78 2.15
C LYS A 40 -10.57 -5.62 2.49
N PHE A 41 -9.79 -5.27 1.48
CA PHE A 41 -8.39 -4.92 1.61
C PHE A 41 -8.23 -3.40 1.63
N TYR A 42 -7.70 -2.88 2.73
CA TYR A 42 -7.36 -1.47 2.92
C TYR A 42 -5.83 -1.33 2.87
N PRO A 43 -5.24 -0.84 1.76
CA PRO A 43 -3.80 -0.56 1.71
C PRO A 43 -3.42 0.45 2.79
N ASP A 44 -2.31 0.27 3.50
CA ASP A 44 -1.89 1.15 4.61
C ASP A 44 -1.79 2.64 4.22
N PHE A 45 -1.27 2.93 3.02
CA PHE A 45 -1.13 4.30 2.52
C PHE A 45 -1.64 4.45 1.10
N VAL A 46 -2.20 5.64 0.83
CA VAL A 46 -2.52 6.10 -0.52
C VAL A 46 -1.69 7.33 -0.80
N VAL A 47 -0.87 7.25 -1.85
CA VAL A 47 0.11 8.27 -2.22
C VAL A 47 -0.27 8.84 -3.58
N LYS A 48 -0.22 10.15 -3.74
CA LYS A 48 -0.32 10.80 -5.05
C LYS A 48 1.05 11.33 -5.45
N LEU A 49 1.50 10.99 -6.64
CA LEU A 49 2.71 11.53 -7.25
C LEU A 49 2.41 12.84 -8.00
N ILE A 50 3.45 13.63 -8.23
CA ILE A 50 3.39 14.92 -8.95
C ILE A 50 2.81 14.76 -10.36
N ASP A 51 3.04 13.62 -11.02
CA ASP A 51 2.50 13.31 -12.36
C ASP A 51 1.02 12.89 -12.35
N GLY A 52 0.39 12.83 -11.17
CA GLY A 52 -0.99 12.42 -10.97
C GLY A 52 -1.19 10.92 -10.74
N THR A 53 -0.14 10.10 -10.80
CA THR A 53 -0.22 8.67 -10.50
C THR A 53 -0.58 8.44 -9.03
N ILE A 54 -1.51 7.50 -8.79
CA ILE A 54 -1.83 7.03 -7.43
C ILE A 54 -1.00 5.78 -7.12
N VAL A 55 -0.35 5.73 -5.97
CA VAL A 55 0.35 4.55 -5.49
C VAL A 55 -0.36 4.04 -4.24
N LEU A 56 -0.84 2.80 -4.31
CA LEU A 56 -1.39 2.07 -3.18
C LEU A 56 -0.24 1.30 -2.54
N VAL A 57 0.08 1.64 -1.29
CA VAL A 57 1.20 1.03 -0.55
C VAL A 57 0.66 0.20 0.58
N GLU A 58 1.04 -1.08 0.58
CA GLU A 58 0.80 -2.01 1.68
C GLU A 58 2.13 -2.37 2.33
N TYR A 59 2.20 -2.22 3.64
CA TYR A 59 3.35 -2.56 4.45
C TYR A 59 3.15 -3.91 5.13
N LYS A 60 4.10 -4.84 4.97
CA LYS A 60 4.04 -6.16 5.61
C LYS A 60 5.30 -6.48 6.39
N ARG A 61 5.11 -6.95 7.62
CA ARG A 61 6.16 -7.62 8.40
C ARG A 61 6.64 -8.87 7.66
N PRO A 62 7.93 -9.25 7.76
CA PRO A 62 8.50 -10.32 6.94
C PRO A 62 7.82 -11.68 7.12
N ASP A 63 7.34 -11.96 8.33
CA ASP A 63 6.63 -13.18 8.74
C ASP A 63 5.19 -13.25 8.19
N LEU A 64 4.60 -12.11 7.81
CA LEU A 64 3.25 -12.04 7.26
C LEU A 64 3.21 -11.93 5.73
N TYR A 65 4.36 -11.74 5.07
CA TYR A 65 4.45 -11.44 3.64
C TYR A 65 3.95 -12.56 2.72
N ASP A 66 4.16 -13.82 3.12
CA ASP A 66 3.87 -15.01 2.28
C ASP A 66 2.61 -15.77 2.73
N THR A 67 1.81 -15.19 3.62
CA THR A 67 0.54 -15.78 4.04
C THR A 67 -0.47 -15.81 2.87
N PRO A 68 -1.44 -16.75 2.86
CA PRO A 68 -2.49 -16.77 1.85
C PRO A 68 -3.25 -15.44 1.73
N ASP A 69 -3.49 -14.75 2.86
CA ASP A 69 -4.11 -13.41 2.90
C ASP A 69 -3.26 -12.37 2.15
N SER A 70 -1.95 -12.31 2.43
CA SER A 70 -1.04 -11.38 1.74
C SER A 70 -0.93 -11.69 0.24
N GLN A 71 -0.97 -12.97 -0.15
CA GLN A 71 -0.96 -13.35 -1.56
C GLN A 71 -2.24 -12.93 -2.28
N GLU A 72 -3.40 -13.05 -1.64
CA GLU A 72 -4.67 -12.57 -2.20
C GLU A 72 -4.67 -11.06 -2.37
N LYS A 73 -4.28 -10.31 -1.32
CA LYS A 73 -4.17 -8.85 -1.36
C LYS A 73 -3.22 -8.37 -2.46
N ARG A 74 -2.09 -9.06 -2.63
CA ARG A 74 -1.14 -8.79 -3.71
C ARG A 74 -1.79 -8.95 -5.09
N LYS A 75 -2.46 -10.08 -5.34
CA LYS A 75 -3.17 -10.32 -6.61
C LYS A 75 -4.24 -9.27 -6.89
N VAL A 76 -5.01 -8.89 -5.88
CA VAL A 76 -6.06 -7.86 -6.01
C VAL A 76 -5.44 -6.48 -6.31
N GLY A 77 -4.36 -6.12 -5.62
CA GLY A 77 -3.63 -4.87 -5.87
C GLY A 77 -2.99 -4.82 -7.27
N GLU A 78 -2.31 -5.89 -7.68
CA GLU A 78 -1.71 -6.03 -9.02
C GLU A 78 -2.78 -5.96 -10.12
N TYR A 79 -3.93 -6.60 -9.92
CA TYR A 79 -5.05 -6.52 -10.85
C TYR A 79 -5.60 -5.08 -10.95
N TYR A 80 -5.73 -4.38 -9.82
CA TYR A 80 -6.17 -2.99 -9.80
C TYR A 80 -5.19 -2.07 -10.54
N GLU A 81 -3.88 -2.25 -10.34
CA GLU A 81 -2.84 -1.56 -11.12
C GLU A 81 -3.02 -1.83 -12.62
N TYR A 82 -3.17 -3.10 -13.02
CA TYR A 82 -3.31 -3.49 -14.42
C TYR A 82 -4.51 -2.80 -15.10
N ILE A 83 -5.68 -2.81 -14.47
CA ILE A 83 -6.90 -2.21 -15.04
C ILE A 83 -6.89 -0.67 -14.99
N SER A 84 -6.01 -0.06 -14.19
CA SER A 84 -5.93 1.40 -14.05
C SER A 84 -5.38 2.12 -15.28
N ASN A 85 -4.79 1.37 -16.22
CA ASN A 85 -4.15 1.89 -17.43
C ASN A 85 -3.11 2.99 -17.13
N GLY A 86 -2.23 2.72 -16.18
CA GLY A 86 -1.14 3.61 -15.78
C GLY A 86 -1.51 4.70 -14.77
N LYS A 87 -2.78 4.79 -14.35
CA LYS A 87 -3.24 5.76 -13.34
C LYS A 87 -2.94 5.34 -11.91
N CYS A 88 -2.75 4.04 -11.67
CA CYS A 88 -2.48 3.48 -10.36
C CYS A 88 -1.28 2.54 -10.42
N ARG A 89 -0.49 2.53 -9.35
CA ARG A 89 0.53 1.52 -9.04
C ARG A 89 0.20 0.85 -7.71
N PHE A 90 0.55 -0.42 -7.58
CA PHE A 90 0.43 -1.14 -6.32
C PHE A 90 1.81 -1.63 -5.86
N VAL A 91 2.14 -1.38 -4.61
CA VAL A 91 3.39 -1.82 -4.02
C VAL A 91 3.12 -2.47 -2.66
N MET A 92 3.59 -3.71 -2.51
CA MET A 92 3.64 -4.38 -1.21
C MET A 92 5.08 -4.44 -0.72
N LEU A 93 5.40 -3.62 0.28
CA LEU A 93 6.74 -3.49 0.83
C LEU A 93 6.99 -4.56 1.89
N LYS A 94 8.14 -5.22 1.77
CA LYS A 94 8.67 -6.12 2.80
C LYS A 94 9.76 -5.38 3.56
N VAL A 95 9.69 -5.42 4.90
CA VAL A 95 10.78 -4.96 5.75
C VAL A 95 12.04 -5.74 5.39
N ARG A 96 13.14 -5.04 5.12
CA ARG A 96 14.44 -5.69 5.23
C ARG A 96 14.65 -5.98 6.71
N SER A 97 14.66 -7.26 7.09
CA SER A 97 15.21 -7.67 8.38
C SER A 97 16.61 -7.07 8.47
N GLY A 98 16.79 -6.04 9.30
CA GLY A 98 18.04 -5.30 9.33
C GLY A 98 19.20 -6.23 9.67
N ILE A 99 20.14 -6.41 8.74
CA ILE A 99 21.57 -6.59 9.00
C ILE A 99 22.34 -6.01 7.80
N SER A 100 22.96 -4.85 7.99
CA SER A 100 24.37 -4.59 7.66
C SER A 100 24.83 -3.32 8.37
#